data_AF-A0A951Q3F4-F1
#
_entry.id   AF-A0A951Q3F4-F1
#
_cell.length_a   1.000
_cell.length_b   1.000
_cell.length_c   1.000
_cell.angle_alpha   90.00
_cell.angle_beta   90.00
_cell.angle_gamma   90.00
#
_symmetry.space_group_name_H-M   'P 1'
#
loop_
_entity.id
_entity.type
_entity.pdbx_description
1 polymer ?
#
loop_
_entity_poly.entity_id
_entity_poly.type
_entity_poly.pdbx_seq_one_letter_code
_entity_poly.pdbx_strand_id
1 'polypeptide(L)'
;MILPKFSEGQIVGFIGGKGIIKNYRPELDSWIYLVEMPMGSEPEMGRVGYETMIWLSEVDIFPLFNTFSDEVLNRKQKNLAIAC
;
A
#
# COMPACT_ATOMS: atom_id res chain seq x y z
N MET A 1 -20.58 0.45 -14.44
CA MET A 1 -20.04 -0.36 -13.35
C MET A 1 -18.62 0.12 -13.13
N ILE A 2 -18.35 0.82 -12.03
CA ILE A 2 -16.99 1.26 -11.71
C ILE A 2 -16.20 0.04 -11.23
N LEU A 3 -14.93 -0.07 -11.62
CA LEU A 3 -14.03 -1.11 -11.13
C LEU A 3 -13.29 -0.57 -9.90
N PRO A 4 -12.89 -1.43 -8.94
CA PRO A 4 -12.09 -1.01 -7.81
C PRO A 4 -10.72 -0.52 -8.29
N LYS A 5 -10.28 0.62 -7.76
CA LYS A 5 -8.98 1.22 -8.06
C LYS A 5 -7.81 0.41 -7.48
N PHE A 6 -8.03 -0.23 -6.33
CA PHE A 6 -7.02 -1.06 -5.66
C PHE A 6 -7.48 -2.52 -5.56
N SER A 7 -6.53 -3.44 -5.63
CA SER A 7 -6.78 -4.88 -5.56
C SER A 7 -6.35 -5.46 -4.21
N GLU A 8 -6.96 -6.58 -3.80
CA GLU A 8 -6.51 -7.34 -2.63
C GLU A 8 -5.04 -7.75 -2.77
N GLY A 9 -4.27 -7.63 -1.68
CA GLY A 9 -2.83 -7.85 -1.64
C GLY A 9 -1.98 -6.66 -2.08
N GLN A 10 -2.58 -5.59 -2.62
CA GLN A 10 -1.84 -4.39 -3.03
C GLN A 10 -1.37 -3.58 -1.81
N ILE A 11 -0.12 -3.13 -1.85
CA ILE A 11 0.43 -2.20 -0.85
C ILE A 11 0.02 -0.76 -1.25
N VAL A 12 -0.60 -0.05 -0.32
CA VAL A 12 -1.10 1.31 -0.51
C VAL A 12 -0.66 2.24 0.61
N GLY A 13 -0.64 3.53 0.34
CA GLY A 13 -0.41 4.59 1.32
C GLY A 13 -1.70 5.33 1.64
N PHE A 14 -1.79 5.88 2.83
CA PHE A 14 -2.89 6.74 3.29
C PHE A 14 -2.38 7.69 4.38
N ILE A 15 -3.17 8.68 4.78
CA ILE A 15 -2.80 9.57 5.89
C ILE A 15 -2.77 8.76 7.20
N GLY A 16 -1.56 8.53 7.71
CA GLY A 16 -1.32 7.70 8.91
C GLY A 16 -0.35 6.55 8.68
N GLY A 17 -0.05 6.19 7.42
CA GLY A 17 0.99 5.22 7.12
C GLY A 17 0.79 4.49 5.79
N LYS A 18 1.18 3.22 5.81
CA LYS A 18 1.03 2.29 4.68
C LYS A 18 0.39 0.99 5.16
N GLY A 19 -0.30 0.31 4.27
CA GLY A 19 -0.91 -0.98 4.57
C GLY A 19 -1.19 -1.80 3.32
N ILE A 20 -1.77 -2.97 3.53
CA ILE A 20 -2.10 -3.94 2.48
C ILE A 20 -3.62 -4.02 2.36
N ILE A 21 -4.16 -3.91 1.15
CA ILE A 21 -5.59 -4.13 0.91
C ILE A 21 -5.93 -5.60 1.23
N LYS A 22 -6.87 -5.83 2.14
CA LYS A 22 -7.39 -7.16 2.48
C LYS A 22 -8.77 -7.43 1.93
N ASN A 23 -9.56 -6.38 1.69
CA ASN A 23 -10.90 -6.49 1.15
C ASN A 23 -11.33 -5.14 0.59
N TYR A 24 -12.40 -5.13 -0.20
CA TYR A 24 -13.04 -3.92 -0.68
C TYR A 24 -14.52 -4.20 -0.99
N ARG A 25 -15.36 -3.18 -0.85
CA ARG A 25 -16.77 -3.26 -1.22
C ARG A 25 -17.21 -1.96 -1.90
N PRO A 26 -18.17 -2.04 -2.83
CA PRO A 26 -18.69 -0.85 -3.50
C PRO A 26 -19.43 0.04 -2.51
N GLU A 27 -19.30 1.34 -2.71
CA GLU A 27 -20.09 2.41 -2.12
C GLU A 27 -20.77 3.18 -3.27
N LEU A 28 -21.77 4.02 -3.00
CA LEU A 28 -22.67 4.66 -4.00
C LEU A 28 -21.98 5.01 -5.34
N ASP A 29 -20.87 5.76 -5.28
CA ASP A 29 -20.05 6.15 -6.43
C ASP A 29 -18.55 5.97 -6.18
N SER A 30 -18.19 5.06 -5.27
CA SER A 30 -16.81 4.86 -4.83
C SER A 30 -16.58 3.45 -4.31
N TRP A 31 -15.44 3.23 -3.67
CA TRP A 31 -15.08 2.01 -2.99
C TRP A 31 -14.59 2.33 -1.58
N ILE A 32 -14.88 1.43 -0.66
CA ILE A 32 -14.26 1.42 0.66
C ILE A 32 -13.38 0.19 0.76
N TYR A 33 -12.19 0.36 1.30
CA TYR A 33 -11.16 -0.65 1.34
C TYR A 33 -10.77 -0.99 2.78
N LEU A 34 -10.63 -2.28 3.07
CA LEU A 34 -10.08 -2.76 4.32
C LEU A 34 -8.57 -2.82 4.16
N VAL A 35 -7.86 -2.02 4.95
CA VAL A 35 -6.40 -1.90 4.92
C VAL A 35 -5.83 -2.50 6.19
N GLU A 36 -4.97 -3.50 6.05
CA GLU A 36 -4.15 -4.04 7.14
C GLU A 36 -2.84 -3.26 7.24
N MET A 37 -2.62 -2.64 8.39
CA MET A 37 -1.40 -1.97 8.78
C MET A 37 -0.39 -2.98 9.34
N PRO A 38 0.92 -2.82 9.07
CA PRO A 38 1.93 -3.66 9.68
C PRO A 38 1.89 -3.51 11.21
N MET A 39 1.86 -4.62 11.93
CA MET A 39 2.05 -4.60 13.38
C MET A 39 3.43 -4.01 13.69
N GLY A 40 3.44 -2.91 14.44
CA GLY A 40 4.65 -2.41 15.05
C GLY A 40 5.12 -3.32 16.19
N SER A 41 6.30 -3.04 16.74
CA SER A 41 6.74 -3.69 17.99
C SER A 41 5.70 -3.47 19.08
N GLU A 42 5.50 -4.49 19.93
CA GLU A 42 4.59 -4.40 21.07
C GLU A 42 4.93 -3.16 21.90
N PRO A 43 3.96 -2.25 22.13
CA PRO A 43 4.23 -1.04 22.90
C PRO A 43 4.58 -1.39 24.35
N GLU A 44 5.44 -0.58 24.99
CA GLU A 44 5.63 -0.65 26.44
C GLU A 44 4.26 -0.56 27.14
N MET A 45 4.05 -1.42 28.14
CA MET A 45 2.77 -1.64 28.83
C MET A 45 2.00 -0.33 29.06
N GLY A 46 0.75 -0.25 28.56
CA GLY A 46 -0.13 0.89 28.81
C GLY A 46 -0.91 1.44 27.60
N ARG A 47 -0.65 0.95 26.38
CA ARG A 47 -1.50 1.25 25.21
C ARG A 47 -2.51 0.13 24.99
N VAL A 48 -3.80 0.46 25.05
CA VAL A 48 -4.90 -0.46 24.74
C VAL A 48 -5.28 -0.25 23.27
N GLY A 49 -5.00 -1.23 22.41
CA GLY A 49 -5.45 -1.26 21.02
C GLY A 49 -4.55 -2.09 20.12
N TYR A 50 -5.07 -3.22 19.62
CA TYR A 50 -4.42 -4.09 18.62
C TYR A 50 -5.09 -3.97 17.24
N GLU A 51 -5.84 -2.90 17.01
CA GLU A 51 -6.54 -2.67 15.74
C GLU A 51 -5.51 -2.44 14.63
N THR A 52 -5.28 -3.49 13.85
CA THR A 52 -4.37 -3.49 12.70
C THR A 52 -5.10 -3.31 11.39
N MET A 53 -6.43 -3.31 11.40
CA MET A 53 -7.25 -3.19 10.21
C MET A 53 -8.14 -1.96 10.32
N ILE A 54 -8.21 -1.20 9.23
CA ILE A 54 -9.02 0.01 9.12
C ILE A 54 -9.77 0.04 7.80
N TRP A 55 -11.02 0.49 7.82
CA TRP A 55 -11.78 0.78 6.61
C TRP A 55 -11.52 2.22 6.18
N LEU A 56 -11.10 2.42 4.93
CA LEU A 56 -10.76 3.73 4.36
C LEU A 56 -11.50 3.96 3.04
N SER A 57 -11.88 5.21 2.79
CA SER A 57 -12.48 5.61 1.51
C SER A 57 -11.43 5.58 0.41
N GLU A 58 -11.85 5.34 -0.83
CA GLU A 58 -10.96 5.38 -2.00
C GLU A 58 -10.16 6.69 -2.10
N VAL A 59 -10.73 7.81 -1.65
CA VAL A 59 -10.08 9.13 -1.70
C VAL A 59 -8.95 9.29 -0.68
N ASP A 60 -8.97 8.50 0.39
CA ASP A 60 -7.96 8.53 1.46
C ASP A 60 -6.74 7.66 1.13
N ILE A 61 -6.82 6.87 0.05
CA ILE A 61 -5.82 5.89 -0.35
C ILE A 61 -5.13 6.35 -1.64
N PHE A 62 -3.79 6.28 -1.64
CA PHE A 62 -2.96 6.56 -2.79
C PHE A 62 -2.01 5.39 -3.10
N PRO A 63 -1.71 5.14 -4.38
CA PRO A 63 -0.80 4.07 -4.77
C PRO A 63 0.62 4.35 -4.26
N LEU A 64 1.27 3.32 -3.73
CA LEU A 64 2.71 3.37 -3.48
C LEU A 64 3.43 2.96 -4.75
N PHE A 65 4.14 3.91 -5.37
CA PHE A 65 5.06 3.60 -6.46
C PHE A 65 6.20 2.79 -5.86
N ASN A 66 6.25 1.49 -6.16
CA ASN A 66 7.36 0.65 -5.71
C ASN A 66 8.63 1.11 -6.46
N THR A 67 9.56 1.77 -5.79
CA THR A 67 10.91 2.11 -6.30
C THR A 67 11.77 0.86 -6.54
N PHE A 68 11.18 -0.29 -6.82
CA PHE A 68 11.90 -1.50 -7.18
C PHE A 68 12.42 -1.47 -8.62
N SER A 69 11.95 -0.51 -9.43
CA SER A 69 12.32 -0.39 -10.83
C SER A 69 13.54 0.49 -11.08
N ASP A 70 13.88 1.43 -10.18
CA ASP A 70 15.01 2.35 -10.41
C ASP A 70 16.40 1.68 -10.21
N GLU A 71 16.55 0.82 -9.19
CA GLU A 71 17.83 0.11 -8.99
C GLU A 71 18.09 -0.98 -10.03
N VAL A 72 17.04 -1.66 -10.51
CA VAL A 72 17.17 -2.71 -11.54
C VAL A 72 17.44 -2.10 -12.93
N LEU A 73 16.85 -0.94 -13.24
CA LEU A 73 17.12 -0.24 -14.49
C LEU A 73 18.55 0.34 -14.53
N ASN A 74 19.02 0.92 -13.42
CA ASN A 74 20.36 1.51 -13.32
C ASN A 74 21.49 0.46 -13.45
N ARG A 75 21.30 -0.76 -12.90
CA ARG A 75 22.26 -1.87 -13.09
C ARG A 75 22.35 -2.35 -14.53
N LYS A 76 21.24 -2.35 -15.28
CA LYS A 76 21.22 -2.80 -16.68
C LYS A 76 21.88 -1.80 -17.62
N GLN A 77 21.78 -0.50 -17.35
CA GLN A 77 22.40 0.56 -18.14
C GLN A 77 23.93 0.65 -17.94
N LYS A 78 24.43 0.41 -16.72
CA LYS A 78 25.90 0.41 -16.46
C LYS A 78 26.64 -0.73 -17.16
N ASN A 79 26.02 -1.90 -17.33
CA ASN A 79 26.67 -3.04 -17.99
C ASN A 79 26.70 -2.94 -19.51
N LEU A 80 25.88 -2.09 -20.14
CA LEU A 80 25.90 -1.89 -21.59
C LEU A 80 26.96 -0.86 -22.02
N ALA A 81 27.35 0.06 -21.13
CA ALA A 81 28.31 1.12 -21.41
C ALA A 81 29.80 0.68 -21.32
N ILE A 82 30.07 -0.60 -21.01
CA ILE A 82 31.44 -1.15 -20.89
C ILE A 82 31.77 -2.10 -22.06
N ALA A 83 30.84 -2.29 -23.00
CA ALA A 83 31.04 -3.13 -24.18
C ALA A 83 31.00 -2.30 -25.48
N CYS A 84 31.99 -1.41 -25.66
CA CYS A 84 32.41 -0.82 -26.94
C CYS A 84 33.89 -0.47 -26.85
#